data_AF-A0A8T1EIP3-F1
#
_entry.id   AF-A0A8T1EIP3-F1
#
_cell.length_a   1.000
_cell.length_b   1.000
_cell.length_c   1.000
_cell.angle_alpha   90.00
_cell.angle_beta   90.00
_cell.angle_gamma   90.00
#
_symmetry.space_group_name_H-M   'P 1'
#
loop_
_entity.id
_entity.type
_entity.pdbx_description
1 polymer ?
#
loop_
_entity_poly.entity_id
_entity_poly.type
_entity_poly.pdbx_seq_one_letter_code
_entity_poly.pdbx_strand_id
1 'polypeptide(L)'
;MFLVVRKGFGGDVILARVVGKALEKLDSHNLNTAASMAPVYERVLFKRWIKSDNEPKSTYRKIFDVEDASAGRLDNGFVTRYRKY
;
A
#
# COMPACT_ATOMS: atom_id res chain seq x y z
N MET A 1 8.15 13.27 -8.26
CA MET A 1 6.89 13.30 -7.47
C MET A 1 6.81 12.20 -6.41
N PHE A 2 6.73 10.90 -6.77
CA PHE A 2 6.54 9.80 -5.80
C PHE A 2 7.56 9.77 -4.65
N LEU A 3 8.85 10.01 -4.93
CA LEU A 3 9.89 9.97 -3.90
C LEU A 3 9.71 11.05 -2.82
N VAL A 4 9.22 12.23 -3.21
CA VAL A 4 8.93 13.34 -2.28
C VAL A 4 7.71 13.00 -1.43
N VAL A 5 6.63 12.49 -2.05
CA VAL A 5 5.42 12.04 -1.34
C VAL A 5 5.76 10.96 -0.32
N ARG A 6 6.49 9.92 -0.74
CA ARG A 6 6.93 8.85 0.15
C ARG A 6 7.75 9.37 1.33
N LYS A 7 8.74 10.24 1.07
CA LYS A 7 9.55 10.83 2.14
C LYS A 7 8.71 11.68 3.08
N GLY A 8 7.78 12.49 2.55
CA GLY A 8 6.88 13.33 3.34
C GLY A 8 5.93 12.54 4.25
N PHE A 9 5.52 11.34 3.83
CA PHE A 9 4.73 10.42 4.66
C PHE A 9 5.57 9.53 5.58
N GLY A 10 6.91 9.60 5.56
CA GLY A 10 7.75 8.80 6.45
C GLY A 10 8.05 7.38 5.97
N GLY A 11 7.94 7.11 4.66
CA GLY A 11 8.37 5.85 4.05
C GLY A 11 7.25 5.00 3.45
N ASP A 12 7.61 3.80 3.01
CA ASP A 12 6.69 2.90 2.27
C ASP A 12 5.54 2.41 3.16
N VAL A 13 5.78 2.14 4.45
CA VAL A 13 4.76 1.63 5.39
C VAL A 13 3.63 2.61 5.60
N ILE A 14 3.99 3.83 5.99
CA ILE A 14 3.01 4.86 6.30
C ILE A 14 2.29 5.28 5.01
N LEU A 15 3.01 5.38 3.89
CA LEU A 15 2.38 5.66 2.60
C LEU A 15 1.40 4.54 2.20
N ALA A 16 1.77 3.26 2.35
CA ALA A 16 0.88 2.13 2.06
C ALA A 16 -0.39 2.15 2.92
N ARG A 17 -0.28 2.47 4.22
CA ARG A 17 -1.44 2.62 5.12
C ARG A 17 -2.34 3.79 4.72
N VAL A 18 -1.76 4.93 4.37
CA VAL A 18 -2.51 6.11 3.90
C VAL A 18 -3.24 5.82 2.59
N VAL A 19 -2.55 5.19 1.64
CA VAL A 19 -3.14 4.79 0.35
C VAL A 19 -4.23 3.74 0.56
N GLY A 20 -4.00 2.73 1.40
CA GLY A 20 -4.99 1.70 1.75
C GLY A 20 -6.26 2.30 2.36
N LYS A 21 -6.10 3.26 3.30
CA LYS A 21 -7.24 3.98 3.90
C LYS A 21 -8.00 4.83 2.87
N ALA A 22 -7.29 5.47 1.95
CA ALA A 22 -7.92 6.24 0.88
C ALA A 22 -8.72 5.33 -0.07
N LEU A 23 -8.17 4.16 -0.42
CA LEU A 23 -8.87 3.15 -1.24
C LEU A 23 -10.10 2.59 -0.53
N GLU A 24 -10.01 2.23 0.76
CA GLU A 24 -11.20 1.79 1.52
C GLU A 24 -12.29 2.87 1.56
N LYS A 25 -11.90 4.15 1.66
CA LYS A 25 -12.86 5.27 1.62
C LYS A 25 -13.51 5.40 0.25
N LEU A 26 -12.76 5.24 -0.83
CA LEU A 26 -13.32 5.28 -2.18
C LEU A 26 -14.31 4.12 -2.41
N ASP A 27 -13.90 2.91 -2.01
CA ASP A 27 -14.71 1.69 -2.12
C ASP A 27 -16.02 1.83 -1.30
N SER A 28 -15.93 2.27 -0.04
CA SER A 28 -17.10 2.40 0.86
C SER A 28 -18.10 3.48 0.44
N HIS A 29 -17.65 4.53 -0.23
CA HIS A 29 -18.50 5.63 -0.67
C HIS A 29 -18.85 5.57 -2.17
N ASN A 30 -18.51 4.48 -2.88
CA ASN A 30 -18.67 4.35 -4.33
C ASN A 30 -18.13 5.57 -5.11
N LEU A 31 -17.03 6.15 -4.62
CA LEU A 31 -16.45 7.35 -5.21
C LEU A 31 -15.65 6.99 -6.45
N ASN A 32 -15.65 7.90 -7.43
CA ASN A 32 -14.91 7.70 -8.67
C ASN A 32 -13.40 7.62 -8.40
N THR A 33 -12.83 6.44 -8.62
CA THR A 33 -11.40 6.16 -8.45
C THR A 33 -10.52 6.92 -9.43
N ALA A 34 -11.06 7.35 -10.58
CA ALA A 34 -10.32 8.10 -11.60
C ALA A 34 -9.87 9.49 -11.14
N ALA A 35 -10.56 10.08 -10.16
CA ALA A 35 -10.18 11.37 -9.56
C ALA A 35 -9.13 11.24 -8.44
N SER A 36 -8.77 10.01 -8.05
CA SER A 36 -7.86 9.75 -6.93
C SER A 36 -6.46 9.36 -7.39
N MET A 37 -5.45 9.88 -6.70
CA MET A 37 -4.06 9.43 -6.85
C MET A 37 -3.76 8.13 -6.09
N ALA A 38 -4.67 7.65 -5.24
CA ALA A 38 -4.45 6.45 -4.43
C ALA A 38 -4.14 5.19 -5.26
N PRO A 39 -4.91 4.85 -6.33
CA PRO A 39 -4.58 3.70 -7.19
C PRO A 39 -3.27 3.87 -7.98
N VAL A 40 -2.83 5.11 -8.18
CA VAL A 40 -1.54 5.40 -8.83
C VAL A 40 -0.39 5.12 -7.86
N TYR A 41 -0.47 5.63 -6.63
CA TYR A 41 0.56 5.39 -5.62
C TYR A 41 0.63 3.94 -5.16
N GLU A 42 -0.50 3.24 -5.10
CA GLU A 42 -0.56 1.78 -4.87
C GLU A 42 0.30 1.03 -5.89
N ARG A 43 0.04 1.23 -7.20
CA ARG A 43 0.80 0.56 -8.26
C ARG A 43 2.28 0.92 -8.24
N VAL A 44 2.63 2.16 -7.89
CA VAL A 44 4.04 2.57 -7.79
C VAL A 44 4.75 1.91 -6.60
N LEU A 45 4.07 1.76 -5.46
CA LEU A 45 4.58 0.99 -4.32
C LEU A 45 4.81 -0.48 -4.70
N PHE A 46 3.84 -1.12 -5.33
CA PHE A 46 3.95 -2.52 -5.75
C PHE A 46 5.11 -2.76 -6.72
N LYS A 47 5.21 -1.95 -7.78
CA LYS A 47 6.36 -2.03 -8.71
C LYS A 47 7.70 -1.85 -8.01
N ARG A 48 7.76 -0.97 -7.01
CA ARG A 48 8.97 -0.72 -6.23
C ARG A 48 9.34 -1.93 -5.38
N TRP A 49 8.36 -2.56 -4.72
CA TRP A 49 8.57 -3.73 -3.88
C TRP A 49 9.03 -4.93 -4.69
N ILE A 50 8.41 -5.17 -5.85
CA ILE A 50 8.86 -6.19 -6.81
C ILE A 50 10.32 -5.93 -7.22
N LYS A 51 10.66 -4.69 -7.60
CA LYS A 51 12.05 -4.32 -7.94
C LYS A 51 13.05 -4.46 -6.80
N SER A 52 12.58 -4.50 -5.56
CA SER A 52 13.42 -4.63 -4.36
C SER A 52 13.42 -6.07 -3.82
N ASP A 53 12.91 -7.03 -4.60
CA ASP A 53 12.81 -8.45 -4.23
C ASP A 53 11.98 -8.70 -2.93
N ASN A 54 10.98 -7.85 -2.74
CA ASN A 54 10.00 -7.99 -1.67
C ASN A 54 8.79 -8.73 -2.22
N GLU A 55 8.89 -10.05 -2.33
CA GLU A 55 7.79 -10.91 -2.74
C GLU A 55 6.56 -10.74 -1.84
N PRO A 56 5.33 -10.92 -2.37
CA PRO A 56 4.08 -10.76 -1.63
C PRO A 56 3.99 -11.54 -0.31
N LYS A 57 4.65 -12.70 -0.21
CA LYS A 57 4.72 -13.52 1.01
C LYS A 57 5.57 -12.89 2.12
N SER A 58 6.58 -12.11 1.75
CA SER A 58 7.52 -11.46 2.69
C SER A 58 7.11 -10.03 3.08
N THR A 59 6.06 -9.49 2.46
CA THR A 59 5.61 -8.09 2.59
C THR A 59 5.31 -7.66 4.02
N TYR A 60 4.66 -8.52 4.82
CA TYR A 60 4.29 -8.16 6.20
C TYR A 60 5.52 -7.81 7.04
N ARG A 61 6.52 -8.70 7.03
CA ARG A 61 7.73 -8.52 7.83
C ARG A 61 8.73 -7.56 7.19
N LYS A 62 8.91 -7.59 5.87
CA LYS A 62 9.91 -6.73 5.19
C LYS A 62 9.45 -5.30 4.99
N ILE A 63 8.14 -5.06 4.92
CA ILE A 63 7.59 -3.74 4.62
C ILE A 63 6.95 -3.21 5.87
N PHE A 64 5.90 -3.84 6.37
CA PHE A 64 5.12 -3.32 7.50
C PHE A 64 5.78 -3.51 8.87
N ASP A 65 6.92 -4.21 8.92
CA ASP A 65 7.67 -4.57 10.14
C ASP A 65 6.77 -5.22 11.21
N VAL A 66 5.83 -6.06 10.75
CA VAL A 66 4.91 -6.81 11.60
C VAL A 66 4.85 -8.26 11.15
N GLU A 67 4.55 -9.15 12.08
CA GLU A 67 4.18 -10.52 11.74
C GLU A 67 2.81 -10.54 11.05
N ASP A 68 2.59 -11.48 10.11
CA ASP A 68 1.32 -11.63 9.37
C ASP A 68 0.13 -11.76 10.35
N ALA A 69 0.30 -12.57 11.40
CA ALA A 69 -0.70 -12.77 12.46
C ALA A 69 -0.99 -11.50 13.30
N SER A 70 -0.08 -10.52 13.30
CA SER A 70 -0.20 -9.26 14.04
C SER A 70 -0.59 -8.08 13.13
N ALA A 71 -0.77 -8.31 11.84
CA ALA A 71 -1.06 -7.26 10.87
C ALA A 71 -2.48 -6.70 11.07
N GLY A 72 -2.59 -5.38 11.08
CA GLY A 72 -3.89 -4.71 11.17
C GLY A 72 -4.72 -4.88 9.89
N ARG A 73 -6.02 -4.56 9.97
CA ARG A 73 -6.95 -4.64 8.83
C ARG A 73 -6.43 -3.94 7.56
N LEU A 74 -5.87 -2.73 7.72
CA LEU A 74 -5.34 -1.95 6.59
C LEU A 74 -4.13 -2.62 5.94
N ASP A 75 -3.21 -3.15 6.74
CA ASP A 75 -2.01 -3.85 6.26
C ASP A 75 -2.43 -5.12 5.51
N ASN A 76 -3.37 -5.90 6.08
CA ASN A 76 -3.95 -7.08 5.44
C ASN A 76 -4.65 -6.76 4.11
N GLY A 77 -5.46 -5.70 4.09
CA GLY A 77 -6.15 -5.26 2.88
C GLY A 77 -5.15 -4.86 1.78
N PHE A 78 -4.09 -4.15 2.14
CA PHE A 78 -3.08 -3.69 1.20
C PHE A 78 -2.22 -4.84 0.66
N VAL A 79 -1.77 -5.76 1.52
CA VAL A 79 -1.04 -6.96 1.08
C VAL A 79 -1.91 -7.86 0.21
N THR A 80 -3.22 -7.97 0.51
CA THR A 80 -4.17 -8.70 -0.34
C THR A 80 -4.25 -8.10 -1.75
N ARG A 81 -4.26 -6.77 -1.87
CA ARG A 81 -4.21 -6.09 -3.17
C ARG A 81 -2.87 -6.32 -3.87
N TYR A 82 -1.76 -6.29 -3.13
CA TYR A 82 -0.42 -6.56 -3.67
C TYR A 82 -0.27 -7.99 -4.21
N ARG A 83 -0.81 -8.99 -3.51
CA ARG A 83 -0.82 -10.40 -3.96
C ARG A 83 -1.56 -10.62 -5.28
N LYS A 84 -2.46 -9.71 -5.66
CA LYS A 84 -3.26 -9.76 -6.89
C LYS A 84 -2.67 -8.90 -8.02
N TYR A 85 -1.65 -8.09 -7.74
CA TYR A 85 -0.99 -7.19 -8.69
C TYR A 85 0.09 -7.92 -9.49
#